data_AF-A0AAE9D7B4-F1
#
_entry.id   AF-A0AAE9D7B4-F1
#
_cell.length_a   1.000
_cell.length_b   1.000
_cell.length_c   1.000
_cell.angle_alpha   90.00
_cell.angle_beta   90.00
_cell.angle_gamma   90.00
#
_symmetry.space_group_name_H-M   'P 1'
#
loop_
_entity.id
_entity.type
_entity.pdbx_description
1 polymer ?
#
loop_
_entity_poly.entity_id
_entity_poly.type
_entity_poly.pdbx_seq_one_letter_code
_entity_poly.pdbx_strand_id
1 'polypeptide(L)'
;MPRITKLIILACLVLYVCGDQIVPAAFQKIFPKAGATKVKALTTNVNKQTVIAKAKEVVKKWMPNWVEVSPMVVDYEAQAKAKAAAQKKALTFIDYRFSLKKYINYVYNQAVSTKYLTLAEADSMRTLLWSTDKKAKNDWSVASVNFMTEASKKIQKTPSFQQKITDFTGNFAKANPKDYANLKWTF
;
A
#
# COMPACT_ATOMS: atom_id res chain seq x y z
N MET A 1 25.91 7.16 -27.89
CA MET A 1 25.97 6.50 -26.58
C MET A 1 25.21 7.16 -25.41
N PRO A 2 24.85 8.47 -25.36
CA PRO A 2 24.17 9.04 -24.18
C PRO A 2 22.65 8.78 -24.10
N ARG A 3 22.01 8.34 -25.20
CA ARG A 3 20.56 8.03 -25.23
C ARG A 3 20.22 6.71 -24.53
N ILE A 4 21.10 5.71 -24.62
CA ILE A 4 20.88 4.37 -24.04
C ILE A 4 21.01 4.44 -22.50
N THR A 5 21.99 5.18 -21.99
CA THR A 5 22.19 5.37 -20.54
C THR A 5 21.01 6.09 -19.87
N LYS A 6 20.42 7.10 -20.55
CA LYS A 6 19.21 7.78 -20.04
C LYS A 6 17.98 6.87 -20.02
N LEU A 7 17.82 5.99 -21.00
CA LEU A 7 16.73 5.00 -21.05
C LEU A 7 16.87 3.92 -19.97
N ILE A 8 18.09 3.46 -19.69
CA ILE A 8 18.34 2.49 -18.61
C ILE A 8 18.09 3.12 -17.24
N ILE A 9 18.54 4.36 -17.00
CA ILE A 9 18.29 5.07 -15.74
C ILE A 9 16.79 5.36 -15.56
N LEU A 10 16.07 5.73 -16.63
CA LEU A 10 14.63 5.95 -16.59
C LEU A 10 13.86 4.63 -16.37
N ALA A 11 14.27 3.53 -17.00
CA ALA A 11 13.68 2.21 -16.78
C ALA A 11 13.97 1.67 -15.37
N CYS A 12 15.17 1.89 -14.83
CA CYS A 12 15.49 1.60 -13.44
C CYS A 12 14.67 2.46 -12.48
N LEU A 13 14.45 3.76 -12.76
CA LEU A 13 13.56 4.62 -11.97
C LEU A 13 12.10 4.18 -12.05
N VAL A 14 11.60 3.77 -13.21
CA VAL A 14 10.21 3.24 -13.35
C VAL A 14 10.06 1.91 -12.62
N LEU A 15 11.07 1.03 -12.64
CA LEU A 15 11.06 -0.22 -11.86
C LEU A 15 11.24 0.03 -10.35
N TYR A 16 12.00 1.04 -9.96
CA TYR A 16 12.22 1.44 -8.55
C TYR A 16 11.02 2.20 -7.95
N VAL A 17 10.13 2.76 -8.79
CA VAL A 17 8.97 3.58 -8.37
C VAL A 17 7.63 2.80 -8.40
N CYS A 18 7.60 1.55 -8.88
CA CYS A 18 6.35 0.78 -8.96
C CYS A 18 6.09 -0.18 -7.78
N GLY A 19 7.00 -0.30 -6.81
CA GLY A 19 6.90 -1.29 -5.72
C GLY A 19 5.70 -1.09 -4.78
N ASP A 20 5.38 0.15 -4.46
CA ASP A 20 4.41 0.52 -3.42
C ASP A 20 2.97 0.70 -3.93
N GLN A 21 2.75 0.44 -5.22
CA GLN A 21 1.47 0.63 -5.90
C GLN A 21 0.36 -0.28 -5.38
N ILE A 22 -0.86 0.25 -5.40
CA ILE A 22 -2.07 -0.53 -5.20
C ILE A 22 -2.24 -1.48 -6.40
N VAL A 23 -2.49 -2.77 -6.15
CA VAL A 23 -2.81 -3.75 -7.19
C VAL A 23 -4.33 -3.80 -7.44
N PRO A 24 -4.79 -4.10 -8.66
CA PRO A 24 -6.23 -4.15 -8.95
C PRO A 24 -7.01 -5.12 -8.06
N ALA A 25 -6.38 -6.22 -7.64
CA ALA A 25 -7.00 -7.19 -6.76
C ALA A 25 -7.40 -6.61 -5.38
N ALA A 26 -6.70 -5.58 -4.89
CA ALA A 26 -7.06 -4.88 -3.65
C ALA A 26 -8.39 -4.15 -3.81
N PHE A 27 -8.56 -3.35 -4.88
CA PHE A 27 -9.84 -2.70 -5.16
C PHE A 27 -10.93 -3.69 -5.57
N GLN A 28 -10.59 -4.83 -6.17
CA GLN A 28 -11.57 -5.88 -6.42
C GLN A 28 -12.15 -6.46 -5.12
N LYS A 29 -11.35 -6.60 -4.05
CA LYS A 29 -11.87 -6.99 -2.72
C LYS A 29 -12.86 -5.96 -2.15
N ILE A 30 -12.66 -4.67 -2.43
CA ILE A 30 -13.54 -3.60 -1.96
C ILE A 30 -14.79 -3.46 -2.84
N PHE A 31 -14.65 -3.68 -4.15
CA PHE A 31 -15.70 -3.58 -5.15
C PHE A 31 -15.90 -4.94 -5.88
N PRO A 32 -16.32 -6.01 -5.18
CA PRO A 32 -16.31 -7.37 -5.72
C PRO A 32 -17.12 -7.54 -7.00
N LYS A 33 -18.22 -6.78 -7.12
CA LYS A 33 -19.14 -6.81 -8.27
C LYS A 33 -18.77 -5.83 -9.38
N ALA A 34 -17.72 -5.02 -9.22
CA ALA A 34 -17.25 -4.15 -10.28
C ALA A 34 -16.50 -4.97 -11.34
N GLY A 35 -16.72 -4.67 -12.63
CA GLY A 35 -16.00 -5.31 -13.72
C GLY A 35 -14.49 -5.07 -13.63
N ALA A 36 -13.68 -6.11 -13.86
CA ALA A 36 -12.23 -6.09 -13.68
C ALA A 36 -11.53 -4.95 -14.45
N THR A 37 -11.98 -4.63 -15.67
CA THR A 37 -11.46 -3.51 -16.46
C THR A 37 -11.70 -2.15 -15.79
N LYS A 38 -12.88 -1.96 -15.21
CA LYS A 38 -13.24 -0.72 -14.49
C LYS A 38 -12.41 -0.58 -13.21
N VAL A 39 -12.23 -1.68 -12.47
CA VAL A 39 -11.37 -1.71 -11.27
C VAL A 39 -9.92 -1.42 -11.64
N LYS A 40 -9.39 -2.03 -12.70
CA LYS A 40 -8.03 -1.77 -13.19
C LYS A 40 -7.83 -0.29 -13.55
N ALA A 41 -8.78 0.31 -14.27
CA ALA A 41 -8.73 1.73 -14.61
C ALA A 41 -8.77 2.64 -13.36
N LEU A 42 -9.63 2.33 -12.39
CA LEU A 42 -9.66 3.01 -11.09
C LEU A 42 -8.29 2.92 -10.39
N THR A 43 -7.75 1.71 -10.25
CA THR A 43 -6.45 1.47 -9.60
C THR A 43 -5.34 2.29 -10.27
N THR A 44 -5.27 2.27 -11.60
CA THR A 44 -4.29 3.04 -12.36
C THR A 44 -4.43 4.54 -12.08
N ASN A 45 -5.66 5.08 -12.06
CA ASN A 45 -5.88 6.50 -11.82
C ASN A 45 -5.59 6.93 -10.38
N VAL A 46 -5.86 6.07 -9.40
CA VAL A 46 -5.49 6.30 -8.00
C VAL A 46 -3.97 6.27 -7.83
N ASN A 47 -3.28 5.30 -8.41
CA ASN A 47 -1.81 5.18 -8.31
C ASN A 47 -1.05 6.35 -8.97
N LYS A 48 -1.66 7.09 -9.90
CA LYS A 48 -1.09 8.33 -10.46
C LYS A 48 -1.07 9.48 -9.46
N GLN A 49 -1.85 9.41 -8.39
CA GLN A 49 -1.97 10.50 -7.42
C GLN A 49 -0.91 10.38 -6.34
N THR A 50 -0.20 11.48 -6.08
CA THR A 50 0.80 11.58 -5.00
C THR A 50 0.26 12.26 -3.75
N VAL A 51 -1.01 12.68 -3.75
CA VAL A 51 -1.66 13.38 -2.64
C VAL A 51 -2.91 12.60 -2.22
N ILE A 52 -3.06 12.33 -0.92
CA ILE A 52 -4.18 11.56 -0.35
C ILE A 52 -5.53 12.10 -0.80
N ALA A 53 -5.73 13.43 -0.69
CA ALA A 53 -6.97 14.06 -1.09
C ALA A 53 -7.29 13.82 -2.57
N LYS A 54 -6.29 13.96 -3.47
CA LYS A 54 -6.48 13.71 -4.91
C LYS A 54 -6.79 12.24 -5.21
N ALA A 55 -6.12 11.30 -4.54
CA ALA A 55 -6.40 9.87 -4.65
C ALA A 55 -7.84 9.55 -4.22
N LYS A 56 -8.30 10.15 -3.12
CA LYS A 56 -9.68 10.02 -2.63
C LYS A 56 -10.70 10.60 -3.61
N GLU A 57 -10.42 11.76 -4.19
CA GLU A 57 -11.30 12.37 -5.19
C GLU A 57 -11.46 11.49 -6.43
N VAL A 58 -10.42 10.76 -6.85
CA VAL A 58 -10.53 9.77 -7.93
C VAL A 58 -11.56 8.68 -7.58
N VAL A 59 -11.52 8.13 -6.36
CA VAL A 59 -12.50 7.14 -5.91
C VAL A 59 -13.91 7.73 -5.87
N LYS A 60 -14.08 8.91 -5.26
CA LYS A 60 -15.39 9.58 -5.18
C LYS A 60 -16.02 9.81 -6.55
N LYS A 61 -15.24 10.31 -7.51
CA LYS A 61 -15.70 10.52 -8.90
C LYS A 61 -16.00 9.21 -9.63
N TRP A 62 -15.35 8.11 -9.26
CA TRP A 62 -15.59 6.81 -9.87
C TRP A 62 -16.82 6.09 -9.32
N MET A 63 -17.24 6.37 -8.07
CA MET A 63 -18.36 5.69 -7.39
C MET A 63 -19.65 5.53 -8.20
N PRO A 64 -20.11 6.52 -9.01
CA PRO A 64 -21.29 6.36 -9.85
C PRO A 64 -21.19 5.18 -10.84
N ASN A 65 -19.98 4.76 -11.21
CA ASN A 65 -19.74 3.61 -12.11
C ASN A 65 -19.86 2.25 -11.40
N TRP A 66 -19.92 2.23 -10.06
CA TRP A 66 -20.10 1.00 -9.30
C TRP A 66 -21.58 0.63 -9.22
N VAL A 67 -21.94 -0.45 -9.89
CA VAL A 67 -23.27 -1.04 -9.83
C VAL A 67 -23.15 -2.34 -9.05
N GLU A 68 -23.87 -2.43 -7.94
CA GLU A 68 -24.04 -3.68 -7.25
C GLU A 68 -25.04 -4.51 -8.06
N VAL A 69 -24.57 -5.53 -8.79
CA VAL A 69 -25.47 -6.36 -9.60
C VAL A 69 -26.42 -7.10 -8.64
N SER A 70 -27.71 -6.76 -8.69
CA SER A 70 -28.82 -7.62 -8.31
C SER A 70 -30.10 -7.13 -9.00
N PRO A 71 -30.53 -7.78 -10.09
CA PRO A 71 -31.65 -7.29 -10.90
C PRO A 71 -33.04 -7.67 -10.37
N MET A 72 -33.17 -8.33 -9.20
CA MET A 72 -34.44 -8.96 -8.83
C MET A 72 -35.14 -8.49 -7.55
N VAL A 73 -34.49 -7.73 -6.67
CA VAL A 73 -35.18 -7.01 -5.57
C VAL A 73 -34.39 -5.74 -5.30
N VAL A 74 -34.90 -4.58 -5.75
CA VAL A 74 -34.20 -3.31 -5.57
C VAL A 74 -34.57 -2.74 -4.21
N ASP A 75 -33.94 -3.24 -3.16
CA ASP A 75 -33.83 -2.48 -1.93
C ASP A 75 -32.84 -1.34 -2.17
N TYR A 76 -33.37 -0.20 -2.63
CA TYR A 76 -32.60 1.01 -2.91
C TYR A 76 -31.83 1.49 -1.68
N GLU A 77 -32.38 1.29 -0.48
CA GLU A 77 -31.75 1.69 0.77
C GLU A 77 -30.55 0.77 1.08
N ALA A 78 -30.70 -0.55 0.93
CA ALA A 78 -29.59 -1.49 1.06
C ALA A 78 -28.49 -1.20 0.03
N GLN A 79 -28.85 -0.91 -1.21
CA GLN A 79 -27.87 -0.57 -2.26
C GLN A 79 -27.13 0.74 -1.94
N ALA A 80 -27.84 1.77 -1.45
CA ALA A 80 -27.23 3.02 -1.03
C ALA A 80 -26.27 2.83 0.16
N LYS A 81 -26.67 2.02 1.15
CA LYS A 81 -25.81 1.64 2.29
C LYS A 81 -24.57 0.88 1.84
N ALA A 82 -24.70 -0.08 0.92
CA ALA A 82 -23.57 -0.81 0.35
C ALA A 82 -22.62 0.12 -0.40
N LYS A 83 -23.14 1.03 -1.24
CA LYS A 83 -22.40 2.12 -1.90
C LYS A 83 -21.60 2.96 -0.91
N ALA A 84 -22.23 3.46 0.12
CA ALA A 84 -21.58 4.27 1.15
C ALA A 84 -20.50 3.47 1.92
N ALA A 85 -20.78 2.21 2.25
CA ALA A 85 -19.83 1.34 2.95
C ALA A 85 -18.58 1.05 2.12
N ALA A 86 -18.73 0.67 0.85
CA ALA A 86 -17.59 0.41 -0.04
C ALA A 86 -16.80 1.68 -0.32
N GLN A 87 -17.47 2.83 -0.51
CA GLN A 87 -16.80 4.12 -0.65
C GLN A 87 -15.96 4.42 0.59
N LYS A 88 -16.55 4.34 1.80
CA LYS A 88 -15.84 4.55 3.06
C LYS A 88 -14.63 3.62 3.17
N LYS A 89 -14.79 2.33 2.85
CA LYS A 89 -13.73 1.33 2.87
C LYS A 89 -12.60 1.66 1.89
N ALA A 90 -12.91 2.11 0.67
CA ALA A 90 -11.90 2.54 -0.30
C ALA A 90 -11.17 3.82 0.12
N LEU A 91 -11.89 4.78 0.72
CA LEU A 91 -11.29 6.03 1.20
C LEU A 91 -10.33 5.78 2.38
N THR A 92 -10.71 4.93 3.34
CA THR A 92 -9.83 4.57 4.45
C THR A 92 -8.70 3.65 4.03
N PHE A 93 -8.90 2.81 3.00
CA PHE A 93 -7.82 2.05 2.38
C PHE A 93 -6.76 2.98 1.77
N ILE A 94 -7.17 4.07 1.11
CA ILE A 94 -6.23 5.06 0.58
C ILE A 94 -5.43 5.71 1.71
N ASP A 95 -6.07 6.11 2.81
CA ASP A 95 -5.35 6.64 3.99
C ASP A 95 -4.30 5.65 4.48
N TYR A 96 -4.69 4.40 4.66
CA TYR A 96 -3.80 3.31 5.03
C TYR A 96 -2.60 3.19 4.08
N ARG A 97 -2.81 3.17 2.74
CA ARG A 97 -1.71 3.00 1.78
C ARG A 97 -0.70 4.13 1.83
N PHE A 98 -1.14 5.36 2.00
CA PHE A 98 -0.25 6.51 2.14
C PHE A 98 0.49 6.48 3.48
N SER A 99 -0.20 6.17 4.58
CA SER A 99 0.43 6.03 5.89
C SER A 99 1.42 4.86 5.93
N LEU A 100 1.15 3.75 5.24
CA LEU A 100 2.07 2.63 5.10
C LEU A 100 3.35 3.07 4.39
N LYS A 101 3.23 3.74 3.24
CA LYS A 101 4.41 4.27 2.52
C LYS A 101 5.26 5.18 3.41
N LYS A 102 4.61 6.07 4.17
CA LYS A 102 5.28 6.95 5.13
C LYS A 102 5.98 6.17 6.24
N TYR A 103 5.31 5.16 6.81
CA TYR A 103 5.86 4.28 7.84
C TYR A 103 7.07 3.49 7.35
N ILE A 104 7.00 2.88 6.16
CA ILE A 104 8.14 2.12 5.60
C ILE A 104 9.33 3.04 5.30
N ASN A 105 9.08 4.24 4.76
CA ASN A 105 10.14 5.25 4.60
C ASN A 105 10.78 5.64 5.93
N TYR A 106 9.97 5.83 6.98
CA TYR A 106 10.46 6.16 8.32
C TYR A 106 11.35 5.05 8.88
N VAL A 107 10.87 3.80 8.88
CA VAL A 107 11.61 2.64 9.38
C VAL A 107 12.92 2.45 8.63
N TYR A 108 12.89 2.55 7.29
CA TYR A 108 14.08 2.50 6.45
C TYR A 108 15.09 3.58 6.86
N ASN A 109 14.65 4.84 6.96
CA ASN A 109 15.52 5.96 7.29
C ASN A 109 16.13 5.81 8.69
N GLN A 110 15.34 5.36 9.68
CA GLN A 110 15.83 5.08 11.03
C GLN A 110 16.86 3.94 11.05
N ALA A 111 16.61 2.86 10.32
CA ALA A 111 17.52 1.73 10.25
C ALA A 111 18.89 2.12 9.66
N VAL A 112 18.90 2.99 8.64
CA VAL A 112 20.13 3.49 8.02
C VAL A 112 20.82 4.54 8.91
N SER A 113 20.09 5.52 9.43
CA SER A 113 20.67 6.61 10.23
C SER A 113 21.28 6.12 11.54
N THR A 114 20.67 5.11 12.16
CA THR A 114 21.18 4.46 13.37
C THR A 114 22.28 3.43 13.06
N LYS A 115 22.68 3.28 11.79
CA LYS A 115 23.67 2.32 11.31
C LYS A 115 23.31 0.85 11.61
N TYR A 116 22.04 0.56 11.89
CA TYR A 116 21.58 -0.80 12.10
C TYR A 116 21.59 -1.59 10.79
N LEU A 117 21.15 -0.97 9.70
CA LEU A 117 21.30 -1.48 8.34
C LEU A 117 22.25 -0.59 7.54
N THR A 118 23.05 -1.22 6.70
CA THR A 118 23.67 -0.54 5.56
C THR A 118 22.59 -0.12 4.55
N LEU A 119 22.93 0.83 3.67
CA LEU A 119 22.01 1.26 2.61
C LEU A 119 21.56 0.09 1.73
N ALA A 120 22.49 -0.79 1.37
CA ALA A 120 22.19 -1.97 0.54
C ALA A 120 21.25 -2.97 1.23
N GLU A 121 21.45 -3.23 2.53
CA GLU A 121 20.53 -4.07 3.31
C GLU A 121 19.15 -3.43 3.39
N ALA A 122 19.07 -2.13 3.66
CA ALA A 122 17.82 -1.41 3.74
C ALA A 122 17.06 -1.43 2.40
N ASP A 123 17.75 -1.23 1.27
CA ASP A 123 17.16 -1.31 -0.08
C ASP A 123 16.66 -2.71 -0.40
N SER A 124 17.41 -3.74 -0.02
CA SER A 124 17.00 -5.13 -0.14
C SER A 124 15.73 -5.41 0.67
N MET A 125 15.64 -4.94 1.92
CA MET A 125 14.45 -5.12 2.76
C MET A 125 13.23 -4.35 2.22
N ARG A 126 13.42 -3.13 1.74
CA ARG A 126 12.36 -2.34 1.12
C ARG A 126 11.81 -3.02 -0.13
N THR A 127 12.70 -3.56 -0.96
CA THR A 127 12.32 -4.32 -2.17
C THR A 127 11.55 -5.60 -1.81
N LEU A 128 12.03 -6.33 -0.81
CA LEU A 128 11.36 -7.53 -0.29
C LEU A 128 9.95 -7.19 0.20
N LEU A 129 9.80 -6.15 1.01
CA LEU A 129 8.50 -5.73 1.55
C LEU A 129 7.49 -5.38 0.47
N TRP A 130 7.88 -4.58 -0.52
CA TRP A 130 6.96 -4.21 -1.59
C TRP A 130 6.62 -5.39 -2.51
N SER A 131 7.54 -6.34 -2.67
CA SER A 131 7.28 -7.59 -3.37
C SER A 131 6.28 -8.47 -2.60
N THR A 132 6.42 -8.63 -1.29
CA THR A 132 5.48 -9.40 -0.47
C THR A 132 4.11 -8.74 -0.40
N ASP A 133 4.05 -7.41 -0.28
CA ASP A 133 2.81 -6.62 -0.31
C ASP A 133 2.02 -6.82 -1.61
N LYS A 134 2.70 -6.76 -2.76
CA LYS A 134 2.07 -7.05 -4.06
C LYS A 134 1.54 -8.48 -4.15
N LYS A 135 2.34 -9.48 -3.74
CA LYS A 135 1.94 -10.89 -3.75
C LYS A 135 0.73 -11.15 -2.85
N ALA A 136 0.69 -10.47 -1.70
CA ALA A 136 -0.43 -10.48 -0.77
C ALA A 136 -1.65 -9.67 -1.25
N LYS A 137 -1.62 -9.10 -2.46
CA LYS A 137 -2.70 -8.26 -3.00
C LYS A 137 -2.98 -7.03 -2.11
N ASN A 138 -1.90 -6.42 -1.60
CA ASN A 138 -1.88 -5.34 -0.61
C ASN A 138 -2.55 -5.67 0.74
N ASP A 139 -2.67 -6.95 1.08
CA ASP A 139 -3.17 -7.39 2.38
C ASP A 139 -2.05 -7.38 3.42
N TRP A 140 -2.06 -6.37 4.28
CA TRP A 140 -0.98 -6.17 5.25
C TRP A 140 -0.82 -7.33 6.23
N SER A 141 -1.93 -7.94 6.65
CA SER A 141 -1.92 -9.03 7.63
C SER A 141 -1.09 -10.21 7.11
N VAL A 142 -1.18 -10.47 5.80
CA VAL A 142 -0.41 -11.50 5.11
C VAL A 142 0.99 -11.00 4.74
N ALA A 143 1.09 -9.78 4.21
CA ALA A 143 2.36 -9.21 3.73
C ALA A 143 3.38 -9.03 4.86
N SER A 144 2.94 -8.57 6.04
CA SER A 144 3.79 -8.30 7.19
C SER A 144 4.40 -9.58 7.77
N VAL A 145 3.61 -10.65 7.91
CA VAL A 145 4.10 -11.96 8.37
C VAL A 145 5.14 -12.49 7.40
N ASN A 146 4.81 -12.56 6.10
CA ASN A 146 5.73 -13.05 5.07
C ASN A 146 7.01 -12.22 5.00
N PHE A 147 6.90 -10.89 5.09
CA PHE A 147 8.05 -9.99 5.13
C PHE A 147 8.92 -10.27 6.36
N MET A 148 8.35 -10.31 7.55
CA MET A 148 9.11 -10.50 8.80
C MET A 148 9.81 -11.85 8.86
N THR A 149 9.17 -12.91 8.39
CA THR A 149 9.78 -14.25 8.27
C THR A 149 11.01 -14.22 7.36
N GLU A 150 10.90 -13.62 6.18
CA GLU A 150 12.02 -13.59 5.22
C GLU A 150 13.12 -12.58 5.60
N ALA A 151 12.74 -11.43 6.14
CA ALA A 151 13.67 -10.41 6.60
C ALA A 151 14.52 -10.91 7.77
N SER A 152 13.93 -11.64 8.73
CA SER A 152 14.66 -12.16 9.90
C SER A 152 15.69 -13.24 9.53
N LYS A 153 15.48 -13.97 8.42
CA LYS A 153 16.49 -14.89 7.88
C LYS A 153 17.67 -14.15 7.25
N LYS A 154 17.42 -12.99 6.65
CA LYS A 154 18.43 -12.19 5.93
C LYS A 154 19.22 -11.28 6.86
N ILE A 155 18.58 -10.75 7.91
CA ILE A 155 19.19 -9.83 8.87
C ILE A 155 19.34 -10.53 10.22
N GLN A 156 20.50 -11.17 10.41
CA GLN A 156 20.88 -11.86 11.64
C GLN A 156 21.79 -10.96 12.48
N LYS A 157 21.22 -9.91 13.08
CA LYS A 157 21.93 -8.92 13.91
C LYS A 157 21.38 -8.89 15.34
N THR A 158 22.12 -8.27 16.25
CA THR A 158 21.70 -7.98 17.62
C THR A 158 21.65 -6.47 17.85
N PRO A 159 20.54 -5.89 18.36
CA PRO A 159 19.23 -6.52 18.58
C PRO A 159 18.62 -7.10 17.29
N SER A 160 17.71 -8.06 17.43
CA SER A 160 17.10 -8.74 16.30
C SER A 160 16.33 -7.77 15.40
N PHE A 161 16.16 -8.15 14.13
CA PHE A 161 15.41 -7.33 13.18
C PHE A 161 14.01 -7.01 13.70
N GLN A 162 13.32 -8.00 14.27
CA GLN A 162 12.01 -7.82 14.88
C GLN A 162 12.03 -6.83 16.05
N GLN A 163 13.02 -6.92 16.95
CA GLN A 163 13.15 -5.96 18.06
C GLN A 163 13.32 -4.53 17.54
N LYS A 164 14.21 -4.33 16.55
CA LYS A 164 14.42 -2.99 15.97
C LYS A 164 13.21 -2.45 15.24
N ILE A 165 12.48 -3.28 14.51
CA ILE A 165 11.23 -2.88 13.88
C ILE A 165 10.20 -2.45 14.93
N THR A 166 10.09 -3.17 16.05
CA THR A 166 9.21 -2.78 17.17
C THR A 166 9.61 -1.43 17.75
N ASP A 167 10.89 -1.20 18.01
CA ASP A 167 11.40 0.08 18.52
C ASP A 167 11.07 1.24 17.58
N PHE A 168 11.38 1.08 16.29
CA PHE A 168 11.08 2.10 15.28
C PHE A 168 9.58 2.32 15.11
N THR A 169 8.77 1.26 15.22
CA THR A 169 7.31 1.36 15.18
C THR A 169 6.78 2.16 16.37
N GLY A 170 7.29 1.91 17.58
CA GLY A 170 6.93 2.67 18.77
C GLY A 170 7.25 4.16 18.63
N ASN A 171 8.41 4.49 18.08
CA ASN A 171 8.80 5.87 17.81
C ASN A 171 7.93 6.52 16.72
N PHE A 172 7.62 5.78 15.65
CA PHE A 172 6.70 6.24 14.61
C PHE A 172 5.31 6.53 15.17
N ALA A 173 4.78 5.64 16.02
CA ALA A 173 3.45 5.77 16.62
C ALA A 173 3.34 7.02 17.49
N LYS A 174 4.38 7.33 18.28
CA LYS A 174 4.44 8.56 19.08
C LYS A 174 4.50 9.82 18.22
N ALA A 175 5.32 9.82 17.17
CA ALA A 175 5.52 10.99 16.31
C ALA A 175 4.40 11.20 15.27
N ASN A 176 3.70 10.13 14.87
CA ASN A 176 2.71 10.15 13.78
C ASN A 176 1.44 9.37 14.17
N PRO A 177 0.72 9.77 15.23
CA PRO A 177 -0.38 8.99 15.79
C PRO A 177 -1.52 8.73 14.79
N LYS A 178 -1.83 9.72 13.94
CA LYS A 178 -2.86 9.59 12.89
C LYS A 178 -2.46 8.56 11.82
N ASP A 179 -1.22 8.62 11.33
CA ASP A 179 -0.73 7.66 10.34
C ASP A 179 -0.66 6.25 10.94
N TYR A 180 -0.21 6.14 12.19
CA TYR A 180 -0.17 4.87 12.90
C TYR A 180 -1.57 4.26 13.11
N ALA A 181 -2.58 5.09 13.39
CA ALA A 181 -3.97 4.62 13.46
C ALA A 181 -4.45 4.05 12.11
N ASN A 182 -4.06 4.66 10.98
CA ASN A 182 -4.40 4.16 9.66
C ASN A 182 -3.75 2.80 9.34
N LEU A 183 -2.59 2.47 9.95
CA LEU A 183 -1.93 1.17 9.76
C LEU A 183 -2.72 -0.02 10.31
N LYS A 184 -3.74 0.22 11.14
CA LYS A 184 -4.64 -0.80 11.68
C LYS A 184 -5.74 -1.21 10.70
N TRP A 185 -5.75 -0.65 9.50
CA TRP A 185 -6.73 -0.98 8.47
C TRP A 185 -6.58 -2.43 8.01
N THR A 186 -7.70 -3.13 7.84
CA THR A 186 -7.76 -4.51 7.36
C THR A 186 -8.80 -4.66 6.26
N PHE A 187 -8.62 -5.70 5.43
CA PHE A 187 -9.63 -6.11 4.45
C PHE A 187 -10.89 -6.65 5.12
#